data_AF-A0A939K9M1-F1
#
_entry.id   AF-A0A939K9M1-F1
#
_cell.length_a   1.000
_cell.length_b   1.000
_cell.length_c   1.000
_cell.angle_alpha   90.00
_cell.angle_beta   90.00
_cell.angle_gamma   90.00
#
_symmetry.space_group_name_H-M   'P 1'
#
loop_
_entity.id
_entity.type
_entity.pdbx_description
1 polymer ?
#
loop_
_entity_poly.entity_id
_entity_poly.type
_entity_poly.pdbx_seq_one_letter_code
_entity_poly.pdbx_strand_id
1 'polypeptide(L)'
;MRTSYQYRLKPTKEQAEKIDKTLDMLRHQHNYQLAQRFHWYEQNRSPIDRCSILVCYLPELKDKPNRFSHFLERQFSPTEFVPFGGGNRRCIGMAFALFEMKLVLANVLSNWNMELADTQPVQPARKGALLGPGGGVKMIVKGKREKNQPVLEKAR
;
A
#
# COMPACT_ATOMS: atom_id res chain seq x y z
N MET A 1 -7.35 -18.15 -40.04
CA MET A 1 -7.66 -18.98 -38.85
C MET A 1 -7.35 -20.42 -39.21
N ARG A 2 -6.21 -20.98 -38.77
CA ARG A 2 -5.86 -22.39 -39.02
C ARG A 2 -6.64 -23.24 -38.03
N THR A 3 -7.67 -23.94 -38.51
CA THR A 3 -8.47 -24.87 -37.73
C THR A 3 -7.64 -26.10 -37.37
N SER A 4 -7.60 -26.42 -36.07
CA SER A 4 -6.91 -27.59 -35.55
C SER A 4 -7.54 -28.88 -36.08
N TYR A 5 -6.65 -29.75 -36.53
CA TYR A 5 -6.81 -31.11 -37.01
C TYR A 5 -7.74 -31.98 -36.14
N GLN A 6 -8.89 -32.42 -36.68
CA GLN A 6 -9.30 -33.85 -36.69
C GLN A 6 -10.59 -34.09 -37.48
N TYR A 7 -11.47 -33.09 -37.62
CA TYR A 7 -12.71 -33.20 -38.39
C TYR A 7 -12.86 -32.01 -39.35
N ARG A 8 -12.76 -32.25 -40.66
CA ARG A 8 -13.05 -31.24 -41.69
C ARG A 8 -14.56 -31.11 -41.84
N LEU A 9 -15.18 -30.25 -41.05
CA LEU A 9 -16.56 -29.83 -41.28
C LEU A 9 -16.61 -28.98 -42.56
N LYS A 10 -17.42 -29.39 -43.53
CA LYS A 10 -17.81 -28.58 -44.69
C LYS A 10 -19.21 -28.02 -44.40
N PRO A 11 -19.34 -26.82 -43.83
CA PRO A 11 -20.64 -26.25 -43.52
C PRO A 11 -21.45 -26.04 -44.79
N THR A 12 -22.76 -26.27 -44.71
CA THR A 12 -23.70 -25.80 -45.74
C THR A 12 -23.72 -24.27 -45.76
N LYS A 13 -24.27 -23.67 -46.82
CA LYS A 13 -24.36 -22.20 -46.94
C LYS A 13 -25.06 -21.56 -45.72
N GLU A 14 -26.17 -22.15 -45.30
CA GLU A 14 -26.93 -21.70 -44.12
C GLU A 14 -26.13 -21.84 -42.82
N GLN A 15 -25.38 -22.94 -42.66
CA GLN A 15 -24.50 -23.13 -41.51
C GLN A 15 -23.36 -22.10 -41.50
N ALA A 16 -22.78 -21.79 -42.65
CA ALA A 16 -21.75 -20.77 -42.79
C ALA A 16 -22.27 -19.38 -42.40
N GLU A 17 -23.44 -18.98 -42.91
CA GLU A 17 -24.08 -17.71 -42.56
C GLU A 17 -24.36 -17.61 -41.05
N LYS A 18 -24.82 -18.70 -40.42
CA LYS A 18 -25.02 -18.75 -38.97
C LYS A 18 -23.70 -18.64 -38.20
N ILE A 19 -22.64 -19.31 -38.65
CA ILE A 19 -21.30 -19.24 -38.07
C ILE A 19 -20.77 -17.81 -38.16
N ASP A 20 -20.85 -17.17 -39.32
CA ASP A 20 -20.36 -15.80 -39.53
C ASP A 20 -21.11 -14.80 -38.66
N LYS A 21 -22.45 -14.91 -38.59
CA LYS A 21 -23.25 -14.09 -37.67
C LYS A 21 -22.85 -14.30 -36.21
N THR A 22 -22.57 -15.54 -35.81
CA THR A 22 -22.13 -15.85 -34.44
C THR A 22 -20.75 -15.27 -34.15
N LEU A 23 -19.81 -15.44 -35.07
CA LEU A 23 -18.46 -14.88 -34.94
C LEU A 23 -18.49 -13.35 -34.89
N ASP A 24 -19.37 -12.72 -35.66
CA ASP A 24 -19.55 -11.27 -35.63
C ASP A 24 -20.10 -10.79 -34.29
N MET A 25 -21.11 -11.46 -33.73
CA MET A 25 -21.61 -11.14 -32.37
C MET A 25 -20.52 -11.33 -31.31
N LEU A 26 -19.74 -12.42 -31.38
CA LEU A 26 -18.64 -12.68 -30.45
C LEU A 26 -17.54 -11.63 -30.57
N ARG A 27 -17.22 -11.18 -31.80
CA ARG A 27 -16.27 -10.10 -32.05
C ARG A 27 -16.73 -8.79 -31.41
N HIS A 28 -18.00 -8.41 -31.57
CA HIS A 28 -18.56 -7.23 -30.93
C HIS A 28 -18.50 -7.32 -29.40
N GLN A 29 -18.89 -8.47 -28.84
CA GLN A 29 -18.83 -8.71 -27.39
C GLN A 29 -17.40 -8.64 -26.85
N HIS A 30 -16.44 -9.25 -27.54
CA HIS A 30 -15.02 -9.17 -27.18
C HIS A 30 -14.52 -7.71 -27.19
N ASN A 31 -14.84 -6.96 -28.25
CA ASN A 31 -14.45 -5.56 -28.36
C ASN A 31 -15.07 -4.70 -27.25
N TYR A 32 -16.34 -4.95 -26.88
CA TYR A 32 -17.00 -4.28 -25.78
C TYR A 32 -16.31 -4.55 -24.43
N GLN A 33 -16.00 -5.82 -24.13
CA GLN A 33 -15.28 -6.19 -22.91
C GLN A 33 -13.86 -5.60 -22.87
N LEU A 34 -13.16 -5.58 -24.00
CA LEU A 34 -11.85 -4.96 -24.11
C LEU A 34 -11.93 -3.45 -23.85
N ALA A 35 -12.94 -2.76 -24.39
CA ALA A 35 -13.18 -1.34 -24.13
C ALA A 35 -13.48 -1.07 -22.64
N GLN A 36 -14.32 -1.89 -22.00
CA GLN A 36 -14.58 -1.78 -20.56
C GLN A 36 -13.28 -1.94 -19.74
N ARG A 37 -12.40 -2.87 -20.13
CA ARG A 37 -11.11 -3.07 -19.46
C ARG A 37 -10.19 -1.86 -19.60
N PHE A 38 -10.11 -1.25 -20.78
CA PHE A 38 -9.34 -0.02 -20.97
C PHE A 38 -9.93 1.16 -20.21
N HIS A 39 -11.26 1.30 -20.23
CA HIS A 39 -11.94 2.33 -19.45
C HIS A 39 -11.66 2.18 -17.94
N TRP A 40 -11.75 0.96 -17.42
CA TRP A 40 -11.37 0.66 -16.04
C TRP A 40 -9.92 1.02 -15.78
N TYR A 41 -8.99 0.65 -16.67
CA TYR A 41 -7.58 0.99 -16.53
C TYR A 41 -7.34 2.50 -16.51
N GLU A 42 -7.97 3.26 -17.41
CA GLU A 42 -7.83 4.72 -17.46
C GLU A 42 -8.38 5.42 -16.23
N GLN A 43 -9.48 4.91 -15.67
CA GLN A 43 -10.07 5.45 -14.43
C GLN A 43 -9.31 5.05 -13.16
N ASN A 44 -8.59 3.93 -13.19
CA ASN A 44 -7.96 3.36 -11.98
C ASN A 44 -6.43 3.43 -11.98
N ARG A 45 -5.80 3.81 -13.09
CA ARG A 45 -4.35 4.04 -13.13
C ARG A 45 -3.98 5.22 -12.25
N SER A 46 -2.91 5.06 -11.47
CA SER A 46 -2.33 6.14 -10.66
C SER A 46 -0.85 6.31 -11.01
N PRO A 47 -0.30 7.53 -11.02
CA PRO A 47 1.16 7.72 -11.11
C PRO A 47 1.92 7.00 -9.97
N ILE A 48 1.22 6.65 -8.89
CA ILE A 48 1.72 6.03 -7.66
C ILE A 48 1.64 4.48 -7.74
N ASP A 49 1.36 3.89 -8.90
CA ASP A 49 1.26 2.43 -9.13
C ASP A 49 2.58 1.65 -8.93
N ARG A 50 3.65 2.30 -8.45
CA ARG A 50 4.91 1.65 -8.10
C ARG A 50 5.04 1.51 -6.58
N CYS A 51 5.71 0.44 -6.15
CA CYS A 51 6.01 0.15 -4.75
C CYS A 51 6.49 1.41 -3.99
N SER A 52 5.89 1.71 -2.82
CA SER A 52 6.21 2.89 -2.01
C SER A 52 7.69 2.99 -1.63
N ILE A 53 8.42 1.87 -1.64
CA ILE A 53 9.88 1.83 -1.41
C ILE A 53 10.66 2.66 -2.44
N LEU A 54 10.16 2.79 -3.68
CA LEU A 54 10.82 3.55 -4.75
C LEU A 54 10.15 4.91 -5.03
N VAL A 55 8.91 5.12 -4.58
CA VAL A 55 8.07 6.28 -4.99
C VAL A 55 7.58 7.14 -3.82
N CYS A 56 7.97 6.86 -2.58
CA CYS A 56 7.96 7.93 -1.57
C CYS A 56 8.85 9.05 -2.11
N TYR A 57 8.24 10.16 -2.53
CA TYR A 57 8.93 11.42 -2.74
C TYR A 57 9.70 11.67 -1.44
N LEU A 58 11.02 11.47 -1.47
CA LEU A 58 11.88 12.03 -0.46
C LEU A 58 11.79 13.54 -0.71
N PRO A 59 11.11 14.32 0.14
CA PRO A 59 11.17 15.77 0.02
C PRO A 59 12.63 16.19 -0.03
N GLU A 60 12.94 17.27 -0.76
CA GLU A 60 14.28 17.86 -0.74
C GLU A 60 14.76 17.89 0.70
N LEU A 61 15.90 17.21 0.95
CA LEU A 61 16.46 17.04 2.27
C LEU A 61 16.79 18.45 2.77
N LYS A 62 15.89 19.05 3.54
CA LYS A 62 16.20 20.24 4.33
C LYS A 62 17.42 19.91 5.18
N ASP A 63 18.17 20.93 5.60
CA ASP A 63 19.50 20.87 6.24
C ASP A 63 19.66 19.90 7.44
N LYS A 64 18.60 19.21 7.89
CA LYS A 64 18.59 18.19 8.96
C LYS A 64 17.60 17.04 8.68
N PRO A 65 17.90 16.12 7.75
CA PRO A 65 16.98 15.05 7.34
C PRO A 65 16.69 13.99 8.42
N ASN A 66 17.41 14.02 9.56
CA ASN A 66 17.26 13.08 10.66
C ASN A 66 16.22 13.53 11.72
N ARG A 67 15.41 14.56 11.46
CA ARG A 67 14.42 15.07 12.43
C ARG A 67 13.01 14.56 12.14
N PHE A 68 12.46 13.82 13.10
CA PHE A 68 11.05 13.40 13.10
C PHE A 68 10.05 14.58 13.25
N SER A 69 10.53 15.78 13.62
CA SER A 69 9.68 16.95 13.88
C SER A 69 8.92 17.49 12.67
N HIS A 70 9.28 17.09 11.45
CA HIS A 70 8.62 17.58 10.23
C HIS A 70 7.13 17.22 10.15
N PHE A 71 6.72 16.11 10.78
CA PHE A 71 5.30 15.73 10.88
C PHE A 71 4.50 16.60 11.86
N LEU A 72 5.18 17.41 12.70
CA LEU A 72 4.56 18.35 13.63
C LEU A 72 4.44 19.77 13.04
N GLU A 73 5.28 20.09 12.04
CA GLU A 73 5.38 21.44 11.47
C GLU A 73 4.36 21.69 10.33
N ARG A 74 3.96 20.65 9.60
CA ARG A 74 2.97 20.75 8.52
C ARG A 74 2.19 19.47 8.31
N GLN A 75 1.01 19.59 7.70
CA GLN A 75 0.31 18.46 7.12
C GLN A 75 0.85 18.18 5.70
N PHE A 76 1.03 16.91 5.37
CA PHE A 76 1.46 16.46 4.05
C PHE A 76 0.24 16.09 3.21
N SER A 77 0.28 16.42 1.92
CA SER A 77 -0.76 15.97 1.00
C SER A 77 -0.70 14.45 0.78
N PRO A 78 -1.82 13.80 0.41
CA PRO A 78 -1.89 12.35 0.17
C PRO A 78 -1.00 11.83 -0.97
N THR A 79 -0.36 12.71 -1.73
CA THR A 79 0.56 12.38 -2.83
C THR A 79 2.03 12.65 -2.48
N GLU A 80 2.31 13.41 -1.41
CA GLU A 80 3.68 13.69 -0.93
C GLU A 80 4.22 12.59 0.00
N PHE A 81 3.37 12.01 0.84
CA PHE A 81 3.76 10.99 1.81
C PHE A 81 2.86 9.76 1.71
N VAL A 82 3.38 8.71 1.06
CA VAL A 82 2.62 7.51 0.67
C VAL A 82 3.20 6.20 1.25
N PRO A 83 3.39 6.09 2.58
CA PRO A 83 4.03 4.92 3.20
C PRO A 83 3.25 3.61 2.95
N PHE A 84 1.95 3.71 2.69
CA PHE A 84 1.05 2.59 2.38
C PHE A 84 0.59 2.57 0.91
N GLY A 85 1.33 3.24 0.02
CA GLY A 85 0.92 3.48 -1.37
C GLY A 85 -0.15 4.59 -1.47
N GLY A 86 -0.52 4.96 -2.70
CA GLY A 86 -1.47 6.02 -3.00
C GLY A 86 -2.50 5.62 -4.06
N GLY A 87 -3.52 6.48 -4.26
CA GLY A 87 -4.59 6.26 -5.25
C GLY A 87 -5.45 5.02 -4.99
N ASN A 88 -6.04 4.48 -6.06
CA ASN A 88 -6.97 3.33 -6.01
C ASN A 88 -6.27 2.00 -5.65
N ARG A 89 -4.93 1.98 -5.65
CA ARG A 89 -4.09 0.84 -5.28
C ARG A 89 -3.48 0.97 -3.88
N ARG A 90 -3.89 1.98 -3.10
CA ARG A 90 -3.45 2.14 -1.70
C ARG A 90 -3.73 0.87 -0.91
N CYS A 91 -2.81 0.52 -0.01
CA CYS A 91 -2.96 -0.64 0.85
C CYS A 91 -4.29 -0.59 1.60
N ILE A 92 -5.12 -1.61 1.39
CA ILE A 92 -6.40 -1.77 2.08
C ILE A 92 -6.22 -1.91 3.60
N GLY A 93 -5.06 -2.44 4.04
CA GLY A 93 -4.68 -2.60 5.43
C GLY A 93 -4.16 -1.33 6.12
N MET A 94 -4.09 -0.18 5.44
CA MET A 94 -3.53 1.05 6.02
C MET A 94 -4.21 1.45 7.34
N ALA A 95 -5.55 1.47 7.36
CA ALA A 95 -6.30 1.88 8.54
C ALA A 95 -6.04 0.94 9.73
N PHE A 96 -6.00 -0.36 9.45
CA PHE A 96 -5.72 -1.39 10.46
C PHE A 96 -4.29 -1.28 11.01
N ALA A 97 -3.29 -1.17 10.14
CA ALA A 97 -1.89 -1.01 10.57
C ALA A 97 -1.69 0.24 11.44
N LEU A 98 -2.27 1.39 11.05
CA LEU A 98 -2.22 2.61 11.85
C LEU A 98 -2.91 2.48 13.20
N PHE A 99 -4.03 1.76 13.26
CA PHE A 99 -4.73 1.47 14.50
C PHE A 99 -3.89 0.59 15.44
N GLU A 100 -3.36 -0.52 14.94
CA GLU A 100 -2.51 -1.42 15.74
C GLU A 100 -1.25 -0.72 16.24
N MET A 101 -0.56 0.05 15.39
CA MET A 101 0.63 0.80 15.80
C MET A 101 0.31 1.78 16.95
N LYS A 102 -0.82 2.50 16.86
CA LYS A 102 -1.25 3.40 17.93
C LYS A 102 -1.56 2.64 19.21
N LEU A 103 -2.27 1.51 19.14
CA LEU A 103 -2.59 0.71 20.31
C LEU A 103 -1.34 0.14 20.98
N VAL A 104 -0.42 -0.43 20.20
CA VAL A 104 0.84 -0.97 20.71
C VAL A 104 1.64 0.13 21.40
N LEU A 105 1.81 1.29 20.76
CA LEU A 105 2.52 2.43 21.36
C LEU A 105 1.82 2.94 22.62
N ALA A 106 0.51 3.14 22.58
CA ALA A 106 -0.25 3.59 23.74
C ALA A 106 -0.14 2.60 24.91
N ASN A 107 -0.25 1.30 24.62
CA ASN A 107 -0.14 0.26 25.65
C ASN A 107 1.26 0.22 26.27
N VAL A 108 2.30 0.21 25.43
CA VAL A 108 3.69 0.12 25.89
C VAL A 108 4.08 1.37 26.68
N LEU A 109 3.79 2.57 26.15
CA LEU A 109 4.21 3.84 26.76
C LEU A 109 3.37 4.27 27.97
N SER A 110 2.12 3.79 28.10
CA SER A 110 1.28 4.11 29.26
C SER A 110 1.54 3.21 30.46
N ASN A 111 2.04 1.99 30.24
CA ASN A 111 2.13 0.98 31.29
C ASN A 111 3.55 0.72 31.80
N TRP A 112 4.60 1.10 31.05
CA TRP A 112 5.96 0.68 31.38
C TRP A 112 6.95 1.85 31.34
N ASN A 113 7.83 1.89 32.33
CA ASN A 113 9.05 2.70 32.30
C ASN A 113 10.19 1.82 31.77
N MET A 114 10.84 2.25 30.69
CA MET A 114 11.87 1.48 30.00
C MET A 114 13.04 2.35 29.61
N GLU A 115 14.22 1.74 29.51
CA GLU A 115 15.43 2.34 28.96
C GLU A 115 16.03 1.44 27.88
N LEU A 116 16.88 2.00 27.03
CA LEU A 116 17.63 1.21 26.05
C LEU A 116 18.65 0.33 26.77
N ALA A 117 18.71 -0.95 26.38
CA ALA A 117 19.72 -1.88 26.90
C ALA A 117 21.12 -1.61 26.31
N ASP A 118 21.17 -0.94 25.16
CA ASP A 118 22.39 -0.59 24.44
C ASP A 118 22.38 0.92 24.14
N THR A 119 23.54 1.56 24.26
CA THR A 119 23.72 2.97 23.97
C THR A 119 24.19 3.22 22.54
N GLN A 120 24.59 2.17 21.82
CA GLN A 120 25.03 2.30 20.43
C GLN A 120 23.88 2.63 19.49
N PRO A 121 24.12 3.48 18.47
CA PRO A 121 23.11 3.79 17.46
C PRO A 121 22.63 2.53 16.72
N VAL A 122 21.31 2.35 16.65
CA VAL A 122 20.70 1.23 15.93
C VAL A 122 20.85 1.45 14.42
N GLN A 123 21.60 0.58 13.77
CA GLN A 123 21.78 0.63 12.32
C GLN A 123 20.59 -0.02 11.60
N PRO A 124 20.02 0.65 10.57
CA PRO A 124 19.00 0.04 9.74
C PRO A 124 19.61 -1.11 8.93
N ALA A 125 18.87 -2.20 8.81
CA ALA A 125 19.21 -3.33 7.98
C ALA A 125 18.01 -3.73 7.13
N ARG A 126 18.29 -4.28 5.95
CA ARG A 126 17.28 -4.84 5.08
C ARG A 126 16.82 -6.20 5.65
N LYS A 127 15.52 -6.32 5.90
CA LYS A 127 14.83 -7.56 6.30
C LYS A 127 13.86 -7.96 5.19
N GLY A 128 14.38 -8.64 4.18
CA GLY A 128 13.64 -8.95 2.95
C GLY A 128 13.29 -7.69 2.17
N ALA A 129 12.00 -7.50 1.85
CA ALA A 129 11.51 -6.29 1.19
C ALA A 129 11.43 -5.07 2.13
N LEU A 130 11.57 -5.25 3.45
CA LEU A 130 11.40 -4.18 4.43
C LEU A 130 12.74 -3.70 4.99
N LEU A 131 12.75 -2.49 5.55
CA LEU A 131 13.84 -1.98 6.37
C LEU A 131 13.44 -2.07 7.85
N GLY A 132 14.38 -2.41 8.71
CA GLY A 132 14.17 -2.44 10.14
C GLY A 132 15.49 -2.40 10.91
N PRO A 133 15.44 -2.39 12.25
CA PRO A 133 16.65 -2.41 13.06
C PRO A 133 17.42 -3.73 12.87
N GLY A 134 18.72 -3.66 12.57
CA GLY A 134 19.56 -4.83 12.28
C GLY A 134 19.56 -5.87 13.40
N GLY A 135 19.77 -5.42 14.65
CA GLY A 135 19.76 -6.27 15.84
C GLY A 135 18.47 -6.20 16.66
N GLY A 136 17.41 -5.54 16.16
CA GLY A 136 16.27 -5.15 16.99
C GLY A 136 16.57 -3.93 17.87
N VAL A 137 15.62 -3.60 18.76
CA VAL A 137 15.78 -2.53 19.77
C VAL A 137 15.60 -3.19 21.14
N LYS A 138 16.71 -3.45 21.84
CA LYS A 138 16.67 -4.09 23.15
C LYS A 138 16.34 -3.04 24.21
N MET A 139 15.33 -3.33 25.03
CA MET A 139 14.84 -2.45 26.09
C MET A 139 14.91 -3.16 27.44
N ILE A 140 15.23 -2.43 28.49
CA ILE A 140 15.17 -2.87 29.89
C ILE A 140 13.94 -2.24 30.53
N VAL A 141 13.06 -3.05 31.11
CA VAL A 141 11.90 -2.56 31.87
C VAL A 141 12.35 -2.22 33.29
N LYS A 142 12.22 -0.95 33.69
CA LYS A 142 12.52 -0.48 35.05
C LYS A 142 11.38 -0.69 36.03
N GLY A 143 10.16 -0.75 35.53
CA GLY A 143 8.97 -0.96 36.33
C GLY A 143 7.70 -0.62 35.56
N LYS A 144 6.55 -0.83 36.21
CA LYS A 144 5.29 -0.31 35.71
C LYS A 144 5.26 1.20 35.87
N ARG A 145 4.78 1.89 34.85
CA ARG A 145 4.51 3.33 34.91
C ARG A 145 3.25 3.54 35.73
N GLU A 146 3.30 4.45 36.68
CA GLU A 146 2.11 4.90 37.38
C GLU A 146 1.17 5.54 36.36
N LYS A 147 -0.11 5.16 36.38
CA LYS A 147 -1.09 5.77 35.49
C LYS A 147 -1.17 7.25 35.86
N ASN A 148 -0.66 8.13 35.00
CA ASN A 148 -0.93 9.55 35.11
C ASN A 148 -2.45 9.70 35.20
N GLN A 149 -2.95 10.39 36.23
CA GLN A 149 -4.32 10.87 36.21
C GLN A 149 -4.51 11.64 34.90
N PRO A 150 -5.64 11.46 34.19
CA PRO A 150 -5.89 12.24 33.01
C PRO A 150 -5.77 13.71 33.41
N VAL A 151 -4.83 14.43 32.79
CA VAL A 151 -4.87 15.89 32.79
C VAL A 151 -6.13 16.19 32.02
N LEU A 152 -7.24 16.40 32.74
CA LEU A 152 -8.44 16.98 32.21
C LEU A 152 -8.08 18.43 31.86
N GLU A 153 -7.38 18.62 30.74
CA GLU A 153 -7.33 19.92 30.09
C GLU A 153 -8.77 20.28 29.77
N LYS A 154 -9.29 21.25 30.52
CA LYS A 154 -10.58 21.88 30.27
C LYS A 154 -10.60 22.30 28.81
N ALA A 155 -11.35 21.57 27.99
CA ALA A 155 -11.70 22.00 26.65
C ALA A 155 -12.35 23.38 26.78
N ARG A 156 -11.72 24.38 26.16
CA ARG A 156 -12.30 25.70 25.89
C ARG A 156 -13.00 25.67 24.55
#